data_AF-A0A6G1XQB3-F1
#
_entry.id   AF-A0A6G1XQB3-F1
#
_cell.length_a   1.000
_cell.length_b   1.000
_cell.length_c   1.000
_cell.angle_alpha   90.00
_cell.angle_beta   90.00
_cell.angle_gamma   90.00
#
_symmetry.space_group_name_H-M   'P 1'
#
loop_
_entity.id
_entity.type
_entity.pdbx_description
1 polymer ?
#
loop_
_entity_poly.entity_id
_entity_poly.type
_entity_poly.pdbx_seq_one_letter_code
_entity_poly.pdbx_strand_id
1 'polypeptide(L)' 'PAVQRPLRQTRTRKPFPESLPRDEKRLLPAAPCCPNCGGSLSYLGEDTAEQLELMRSAFRVIRTVREKHACTQ' A
#
# COMPACT_ATOMS: atom_id res chain seq x y z
N PRO A 1 -33.59 10.56 26.21
CA PRO A 1 -32.18 10.35 26.62
C PRO A 1 -31.30 9.94 25.43
N ALA A 2 -30.28 10.74 25.11
CA ALA A 2 -29.31 10.42 24.07
C ALA A 2 -28.34 9.34 24.58
N VAL A 3 -28.39 8.15 24.00
CA VAL A 3 -27.47 7.05 24.32
C VAL A 3 -26.12 7.36 23.68
N GLN A 4 -25.11 7.64 24.50
CA GLN A 4 -23.75 7.85 24.01
C GLN A 4 -23.22 6.52 23.46
N ARG A 5 -22.97 6.45 22.15
CA ARG A 5 -22.33 5.27 21.54
C ARG A 5 -20.85 5.27 21.91
N PRO A 6 -20.30 4.18 22.46
CA PRO A 6 -18.88 4.09 22.76
C PRO A 6 -18.07 4.25 21.47
N LEU A 7 -17.00 5.05 21.56
CA LEU A 7 -16.03 5.21 20.47
C LEU A 7 -15.48 3.82 20.11
N ARG A 8 -15.64 3.43 18.84
CA ARG A 8 -15.14 2.15 18.35
C ARG A 8 -13.62 2.17 18.43
N GLN A 9 -13.03 1.49 19.40
CA GLN A 9 -11.59 1.21 19.43
C GLN A 9 -11.26 0.38 18.19
N THR A 10 -10.66 1.00 17.18
CA THR A 10 -10.15 0.29 16.02
C THR A 10 -8.90 -0.47 16.45
N ARG A 11 -9.03 -1.80 16.62
CA ARG A 11 -7.85 -2.65 16.75
C ARG A 11 -7.02 -2.52 15.47
N THR A 12 -5.78 -2.06 15.61
CA THR A 12 -4.81 -2.08 14.52
C THR A 12 -4.63 -3.52 14.04
N ARG A 13 -4.68 -3.73 12.72
CA ARG A 13 -4.45 -5.06 12.14
C ARG A 13 -3.01 -5.47 12.44
N LYS A 14 -2.81 -6.69 12.93
CA LYS A 14 -1.48 -7.27 13.06
C LYS A 14 -0.94 -7.59 11.66
N PRO A 15 0.37 -7.41 11.40
CA PRO A 15 0.99 -7.81 10.14
C PRO A 15 0.89 -9.33 9.96
N PHE A 16 1.04 -9.79 8.72
CA PHE A 16 1.11 -11.23 8.46
C PHE A 16 2.41 -11.83 8.99
N PRO A 17 2.41 -13.11 9.40
CA PRO A 17 3.62 -13.80 9.85
C PRO A 17 4.80 -13.67 8.88
N GLU A 18 6.01 -13.53 9.40
CA GLU A 18 7.25 -13.46 8.60
C GLU A 18 7.57 -14.79 7.90
N SER A 19 7.09 -15.90 8.45
CA SER A 19 7.26 -17.24 7.87
C SER A 19 6.53 -17.46 6.56
N LEU A 20 5.53 -16.64 6.23
CA LEU A 20 4.82 -16.73 4.96
C LEU A 20 5.69 -16.16 3.82
N PRO A 21 5.79 -16.87 2.68
CA PRO A 21 6.51 -16.35 1.53
C PRO A 21 5.86 -15.05 1.05
N ARG A 22 6.70 -14.06 0.74
CA ARG A 22 6.28 -12.73 0.29
C ARG A 22 6.69 -12.51 -1.16
N ASP A 23 5.71 -12.20 -2.00
CA ASP A 23 5.94 -11.74 -3.35
C ASP A 23 5.73 -10.23 -3.42
N GLU A 24 6.78 -9.48 -3.79
CA GLU A 24 6.73 -8.03 -3.89
C GLU A 24 6.31 -7.58 -5.30
N LYS A 25 5.28 -6.75 -5.37
CA LYS A 25 4.82 -6.09 -6.61
C LYS A 25 5.01 -4.59 -6.48
N ARG A 26 5.97 -4.04 -7.22
CA ARG A 26 6.19 -2.58 -7.31
C ARG A 26 5.31 -1.97 -8.38
N LEU A 27 4.59 -0.91 -8.01
CA LEU A 27 3.77 -0.09 -8.89
C LEU A 27 4.44 1.28 -9.04
N LEU A 28 4.94 1.53 -10.25
CA LEU A 28 5.48 2.83 -10.65
C LEU A 28 4.36 3.81 -11.03
N PRO A 29 4.65 5.12 -11.08
CA PRO A 29 3.75 6.10 -11.66
C PRO A 29 3.35 5.74 -13.09
N ALA A 30 2.11 6.07 -13.47
CA ALA A 30 1.61 5.80 -14.81
C ALA A 30 2.35 6.60 -15.90
N ALA A 31 2.84 7.78 -15.58
CA ALA A 31 3.61 8.63 -16.47
C ALA A 31 4.95 9.01 -15.80
N PRO A 32 6.07 9.04 -16.56
CA PRO A 32 7.37 9.44 -16.02
C PRO A 32 7.50 10.96 -15.81
N CYS A 33 6.60 11.74 -16.43
CA CYS A 33 6.59 13.20 -16.38
C CYS A 33 5.25 13.74 -15.88
N CYS A 34 5.28 14.96 -15.35
CA CYS A 34 4.10 15.68 -14.90
C CYS A 34 3.23 16.05 -16.12
N PRO A 35 1.94 15.70 -16.13
CA PRO A 35 1.06 16.01 -17.26
C PRO A 35 0.78 17.51 -17.41
N ASN A 36 1.05 18.32 -16.38
CA ASN A 36 0.78 19.75 -16.40
C ASN A 36 1.99 20.59 -16.88
N CYS A 37 3.20 20.29 -16.40
CA CYS A 37 4.41 21.06 -16.72
C CYS A 37 5.42 20.31 -17.60
N GLY A 38 5.22 19.01 -17.86
CA GLY A 38 6.16 18.17 -18.61
C GLY A 38 7.46 17.81 -17.87
N GLY A 39 7.68 18.34 -16.67
CA GLY A 39 8.87 18.07 -15.86
C GLY A 39 8.92 16.63 -15.33
N SER A 40 10.13 16.16 -14.98
CA SER A 40 10.33 14.86 -14.34
C SER A 40 9.69 14.82 -12.95
N LEU A 41 9.04 13.71 -12.61
CA LEU A 41 8.53 13.51 -11.25
C LEU A 41 9.66 13.07 -10.31
N SER A 42 9.70 13.61 -9.09
CA SER A 42 10.63 13.19 -8.05
C SER A 42 9.97 12.22 -7.08
N TYR A 43 10.74 11.26 -6.58
CA TYR A 43 10.30 10.34 -5.54
C TYR A 43 9.86 11.11 -4.27
N LEU A 44 8.69 10.75 -3.74
CA LEU A 44 8.11 11.33 -2.51
C LEU A 44 8.03 10.30 -1.38
N GLY A 45 7.82 9.03 -1.70
CA GLY A 45 7.65 7.95 -0.73
C GLY A 45 6.99 6.72 -1.33
N GLU A 46 6.67 5.75 -0.49
CA GLU A 46 6.00 4.51 -0.89
C GLU A 46 4.84 4.21 0.06
N ASP A 47 3.72 3.74 -0.50
CA ASP A 47 2.69 3.06 0.28
C ASP A 47 2.86 1.55 0.13
N THR A 48 2.69 0.82 1.23
CA THR A 48 2.75 -0.64 1.21
C THR A 48 1.43 -1.25 1.68
N ALA A 49 0.98 -2.28 0.96
CA ALA A 49 -0.20 -3.06 1.32
C ALA A 49 0.14 -4.54 1.24
N GLU A 50 -0.23 -5.31 2.27
CA GLU A 50 -0.10 -6.77 2.28
C GLU A 50 -1.47 -7.43 2.11
N GLN A 51 -1.54 -8.42 1.23
CA GLN A 51 -2.72 -9.26 1.02
C GLN A 51 -2.33 -10.74 1.10
N LEU A 52 -3.10 -11.54 1.82
CA LEU A 52 -2.94 -12.99 1.82
C LEU A 52 -3.59 -13.59 0.57
N GLU A 53 -2.87 -14.43 -0.15
CA GLU A 53 -3.35 -15.16 -1.32
C GLU A 53 -3.24 -16.66 -1.09
N LEU A 54 -4.30 -17.40 -1.45
CA LEU A 54 -4.31 -18.86 -1.45
C LEU A 54 -3.77 -19.36 -2.79
N MET A 55 -2.63 -20.04 -2.78
CA MET A 55 -2.02 -20.70 -3.93
C MET A 55 -2.14 -22.21 -3.79
N ARG A 56 -3.08 -22.80 -4.53
CA ARG A 56 -3.38 -24.25 -4.44
C ARG A 56 -3.70 -24.64 -3.00
N SER A 57 -2.72 -25.15 -2.25
CA SER A 57 -2.82 -25.59 -0.85
C SER A 57 -1.92 -24.84 0.12
N ALA A 58 -1.29 -23.73 -0.32
CA ALA A 58 -0.40 -22.91 0.50
C ALA A 58 -0.83 -21.45 0.48
N PHE A 59 -0.43 -20.68 1.49
CA PHE A 59 -0.64 -19.24 1.51
C PHE A 59 0.66 -18.51 1.17
N ARG A 60 0.53 -17.41 0.44
CA ARG A 60 1.58 -16.40 0.29
C ARG A 60 1.03 -15.03 0.63
N VAL A 61 1.93 -14.10 0.90
CA VAL A 61 1.60 -12.69 1.05
C VAL A 61 2.00 -11.96 -0.22
N ILE A 62 1.05 -11.30 -0.87
CA ILE A 62 1.33 -10.32 -1.92
C ILE A 62 1.58 -8.98 -1.24
N ARG A 63 2.82 -8.50 -1.28
CA ARG A 63 3.20 -7.17 -0.83
C ARG A 63 3.20 -6.22 -2.02
N THR A 64 2.20 -5.34 -2.09
CA THR A 64 2.16 -4.31 -3.12
C THR A 64 2.82 -3.05 -2.58
N VAL A 65 3.86 -2.57 -3.27
CA VAL A 65 4.55 -1.32 -2.99
C VAL A 65 4.17 -0.34 -4.08
N ARG A 66 3.52 0.76 -3.72
CA ARG A 66 3.15 1.82 -4.66
C ARG A 66 4.04 3.03 -4.42
N GLU A 67 4.88 3.33 -5.39
CA GLU A 67 5.72 4.52 -5.36
C GLU A 67 4.89 5.77 -5.60
N LYS A 68 5.09 6.76 -4.73
CA LYS A 68 4.56 8.11 -4.86
C LYS A 68 5.65 8.97 -5.44
N HIS A 69 5.33 9.63 -6.53
CA HIS A 69 6.18 10.64 -7.14
C HIS A 69 5.38 11.94 -7.24
N ALA A 70 6.06 13.08 -7.12
CA ALA A 70 5.46 14.40 -7.14
C ALA A 70 6.18 15.31 -8.13
N CYS A 71 5.45 16.30 -8.65
CA CYS A 71 6.03 17.39 -9.41
C CYS A 71 6.75 18.35 -8.44
N THR A 72 7.96 18.78 -8.80
CA THR A 72 8.75 19.76 -8.04
C THR A 72 8.76 21.15 -8.65
N GLN A 73 8.16 21.29 -9.83
CA GLN A 73 7.92 22.58 -10.48
C GLN A 73 6.64 23.21 -9.98
#